data_AF-A0ABD4T3B0-F1
#
_entry.id   AF-A0ABD4T3B0-F1
#
_cell.length_a   1.000
_cell.length_b   1.000
_cell.length_c   1.000
_cell.angle_alpha   90.00
_cell.angle_beta   90.00
_cell.angle_gamma   90.00
#
_symmetry.space_group_name_H-M   'P 1'
#
loop_
_entity.id
_entity.type
_entity.pdbx_description
1 polymer ?
#
loop_
_entity_poly.entity_id
_entity_poly.type
_entity_poly.pdbx_seq_one_letter_code
_entity_poly.pdbx_strand_id
1 'polypeptide(L)'
;MKRIFPLWLLCLGFSLSFAAAARADQCAYVTKDQAIAAFQRLSMDQTIFELCELCGETVSRPFKIQSLALSNTPSPGLWQIVVNGKPLDLAYTYVAYQDNRQQRVNLALLSDCPASGFTPILSEQQ
;
A
#
# COMPACT_ATOMS: atom_id res chain seq x y z
N MET A 1 -1.23 -69.99 3.98
CA MET A 1 -0.09 -69.11 3.62
C MET A 1 -0.36 -68.49 2.26
N LYS A 2 -0.48 -67.16 2.19
CA LYS A 2 -0.03 -66.28 1.09
C LYS A 2 -0.40 -64.85 1.47
N ARG A 3 0.60 -64.10 1.92
CA ARG A 3 0.55 -62.67 2.24
C ARG A 3 0.60 -61.91 0.91
N ILE A 4 -0.32 -60.97 0.69
CA ILE A 4 -0.24 -60.00 -0.40
C ILE A 4 -0.68 -58.64 0.14
N PHE A 5 0.31 -57.83 0.49
CA PHE A 5 0.32 -56.36 0.53
C PHE A 5 1.71 -56.02 -0.03
N PRO A 6 1.95 -54.89 -0.74
CA PRO A 6 1.35 -53.57 -0.53
C PRO A 6 1.17 -52.80 -1.86
N LEU A 7 1.21 -51.46 -1.79
CA LEU A 7 1.04 -50.43 -2.82
C LEU A 7 -0.39 -49.94 -2.95
N TRP A 8 -0.51 -48.64 -3.22
CA TRP A 8 -1.73 -47.84 -3.29
C TRP A 8 -2.23 -47.27 -1.95
N LEU A 9 -1.36 -46.50 -1.29
CA LEU A 9 -1.82 -45.24 -0.71
C LEU A 9 -0.87 -44.15 -1.16
N LEU A 10 -1.25 -43.52 -2.28
CA LEU A 10 -0.73 -42.26 -2.75
C LEU A 10 -0.65 -41.30 -1.56
N CYS A 11 0.55 -40.81 -1.30
CA CYS A 11 0.77 -39.55 -0.59
C CYS A 11 0.00 -38.45 -1.31
N LEU A 12 -1.25 -38.19 -0.91
CA LEU A 12 -1.92 -36.92 -1.16
C LEU A 12 -1.21 -35.88 -0.27
N GLY A 13 -0.02 -35.46 -0.72
CA GLY A 13 0.67 -34.29 -0.22
C GLY A 13 -0.13 -33.06 -0.63
N PHE A 14 -1.18 -32.78 0.15
CA PHE A 14 -1.98 -31.57 0.03
C PHE A 14 -1.06 -30.39 0.33
N SER A 15 -0.49 -29.84 -0.75
CA SER A 15 0.37 -28.67 -0.70
C SER A 15 -0.50 -27.48 -0.29
N LEU A 16 -0.54 -27.19 1.01
CA LEU A 16 -1.07 -25.94 1.58
C LEU A 16 -0.24 -24.79 0.99
N SER A 17 -0.60 -24.36 -0.20
CA SER A 17 -0.14 -23.11 -0.75
C SER A 17 -0.89 -22.04 0.01
N PHE A 18 -0.30 -21.57 1.12
CA PHE A 18 -0.71 -20.34 1.75
C PHE A 18 -0.58 -19.24 0.69
N ALA A 19 -1.70 -18.87 0.08
CA ALA A 19 -1.80 -17.64 -0.67
C ALA A 19 -1.48 -16.53 0.32
N ALA A 20 -0.25 -16.02 0.28
CA ALA A 20 0.07 -14.74 0.88
C ALA A 20 -0.92 -13.77 0.23
N ALA A 21 -1.93 -13.36 0.98
CA ALA A 21 -2.84 -12.32 0.55
C ALA A 21 -1.95 -11.14 0.19
N ALA A 22 -1.87 -10.83 -1.10
CA ALA A 22 -1.15 -9.67 -1.59
C ALA A 22 -1.85 -8.46 -0.93
N ARG A 23 -1.26 -7.94 0.15
CA ARG A 23 -1.77 -6.78 0.90
C ARG A 23 -1.47 -5.50 0.13
N ALA A 24 -1.67 -5.51 -1.18
CA ALA A 24 -1.09 -4.51 -2.08
C ALA A 24 -1.84 -3.18 -2.10
N ASP A 25 -3.00 -3.06 -1.44
CA ASP A 25 -3.87 -1.88 -1.54
C ASP A 25 -4.60 -1.60 -0.23
N GLN A 26 -3.87 -1.34 0.87
CA GLN A 26 -4.52 -1.15 2.18
C GLN A 26 -5.33 0.16 2.25
N CYS A 27 -4.92 1.18 1.50
CA CYS A 27 -5.56 2.49 1.47
C CYS A 27 -5.67 3.06 0.04
N ALA A 28 -5.82 2.21 -0.98
CA ALA A 28 -6.07 2.69 -2.35
C ALA A 28 -7.47 3.31 -2.51
N TYR A 29 -8.47 2.72 -1.82
CA TYR A 29 -9.85 3.19 -1.78
C TYR A 29 -10.25 3.50 -0.34
N VAL A 30 -10.65 4.74 -0.08
CA VAL A 30 -10.89 5.26 1.26
C VAL A 30 -12.22 6.01 1.33
N THR A 31 -12.68 6.39 2.53
CA THR A 31 -13.86 7.26 2.64
C THR A 31 -13.58 8.62 2.02
N LYS A 32 -14.63 9.37 1.70
CA LYS A 32 -14.49 10.73 1.16
C LYS A 32 -13.67 11.65 2.07
N ASP A 33 -13.89 11.57 3.38
CA ASP A 33 -13.20 12.43 4.34
C ASP A 33 -11.71 12.09 4.43
N GLN A 34 -11.37 10.80 4.42
CA GLN A 34 -9.99 10.33 4.36
C GLN A 34 -9.31 10.79 3.06
N ALA A 35 -9.99 10.65 1.91
CA ALA A 35 -9.47 11.11 0.62
C ALA A 35 -9.20 12.62 0.62
N ILE A 36 -10.12 13.42 1.16
CA ILE A 36 -9.96 14.88 1.27
C ILE A 36 -8.80 15.23 2.20
N ALA A 37 -8.71 14.59 3.37
CA ALA A 37 -7.64 14.84 4.33
C ALA A 37 -6.26 14.55 3.74
N ALA A 38 -6.10 13.43 3.02
CA ALA A 38 -4.88 13.11 2.30
C ALA A 38 -4.61 14.09 1.15
N PHE A 39 -5.62 14.43 0.35
CA PHE A 39 -5.49 15.30 -0.81
C PHE A 39 -4.99 16.69 -0.43
N GLN A 40 -5.42 17.22 0.72
CA GLN A 40 -4.96 18.52 1.25
C GLN A 40 -3.48 18.54 1.66
N ARG A 41 -2.82 17.38 1.77
CA ARG A 41 -1.38 17.25 2.03
C ARG A 41 -0.54 17.20 0.76
N LEU A 42 -1.21 17.15 -0.40
CA LEU A 42 -0.60 17.02 -1.71
C LEU A 42 -0.73 18.34 -2.46
N SER A 43 0.29 18.64 -3.26
CA SER A 43 0.34 19.83 -4.10
C SER A 43 0.99 19.49 -5.44
N MET A 44 0.63 20.26 -6.47
CA MET A 44 1.30 20.15 -7.77
C MET A 44 2.79 20.42 -7.61
N ASP A 45 3.60 19.74 -8.42
CA ASP A 45 5.06 19.79 -8.40
C ASP A 45 5.75 19.27 -7.13
N GLN A 46 5.00 18.81 -6.13
CA GLN A 46 5.56 18.16 -4.94
C GLN A 46 6.22 16.82 -5.30
N THR A 47 7.32 16.50 -4.64
CA THR A 47 7.89 15.15 -4.62
C THR A 47 7.26 14.36 -3.47
N ILE A 48 6.72 13.19 -3.79
CA ILE A 48 6.26 12.19 -2.83
C ILE A 48 7.07 10.90 -3.01
N PHE A 49 7.00 10.02 -2.02
CA PHE A 49 7.86 8.84 -1.95
C PHE A 49 7.00 7.60 -1.78
N GLU A 50 7.20 6.61 -2.64
CA GLU A 50 6.50 5.33 -2.59
C GLU A 50 7.36 4.26 -1.92
N LEU A 51 6.84 3.55 -0.91
CA LEU A 51 7.51 2.43 -0.27
C LEU A 51 6.49 1.40 0.24
N CYS A 52 6.56 0.17 -0.28
CA CYS A 52 5.80 -0.96 0.20
C CYS A 52 6.68 -1.92 1.04
N GLU A 53 6.78 -1.66 2.34
CA GLU A 53 7.54 -2.52 3.27
C GLU A 53 6.99 -3.95 3.32
N LEU A 54 5.66 -4.11 3.24
CA LEU A 54 5.02 -5.43 3.17
C LEU A 54 5.33 -6.20 1.88
N CYS A 55 5.79 -5.51 0.85
CA CYS A 55 6.27 -6.11 -0.39
C CYS A 55 7.77 -6.48 -0.32
N GLY A 56 8.44 -6.20 0.81
CA GLY A 56 9.87 -6.39 0.98
C GLY A 56 10.73 -5.25 0.44
N GLU A 57 10.12 -4.11 0.05
CA GLU A 57 10.88 -2.92 -0.32
C GLU A 57 11.55 -2.30 0.91
N THR A 58 12.77 -1.81 0.75
CA THR A 58 13.56 -1.20 1.83
C THR A 58 13.99 0.23 1.53
N VAL A 59 13.77 0.69 0.29
CA VAL A 59 14.15 2.02 -0.19
C VAL A 59 12.99 2.61 -0.98
N SER A 60 12.58 3.82 -0.58
CA SER A 60 11.47 4.53 -1.16
C SER A 60 11.84 5.13 -2.52
N ARG A 61 10.87 5.17 -3.43
CA ARG A 61 11.03 5.72 -4.78
C ARG A 61 10.42 7.12 -4.84
N PRO A 62 11.21 8.17 -5.08
CA PRO A 62 10.67 9.52 -5.24
C PRO A 62 9.99 9.66 -6.61
N PHE A 63 8.86 10.35 -6.65
CA PHE A 63 8.28 10.83 -7.90
C PHE A 63 7.55 12.15 -7.70
N LYS A 64 7.45 12.92 -8.79
CA LYS A 64 6.88 14.26 -8.80
C LYS A 64 5.41 14.24 -9.22
N ILE A 65 4.56 15.00 -8.53
CA ILE A 65 3.15 15.18 -8.86
C ILE A 65 3.02 16.12 -10.07
N GLN A 66 2.54 15.59 -11.18
CA GLN A 66 2.26 16.30 -12.44
C GLN A 66 0.76 16.43 -12.70
N SER A 67 -0.05 15.55 -12.12
CA SER A 67 -1.50 15.70 -12.05
C SER A 67 -2.02 15.13 -10.73
N LEU A 68 -3.08 15.74 -10.21
CA LEU A 68 -3.66 15.40 -8.92
C LEU A 68 -5.17 15.57 -8.99
N ALA A 69 -5.93 14.52 -8.65
CA ALA A 69 -7.39 14.55 -8.67
C ALA A 69 -8.01 13.68 -7.58
N LEU A 70 -9.21 14.06 -7.12
CA LEU A 70 -10.11 13.19 -6.38
C LEU A 70 -11.07 12.54 -7.37
N SER A 71 -11.24 11.21 -7.27
CA SER A 71 -12.17 10.47 -8.11
C SER A 71 -13.04 9.53 -7.26
N ASN A 72 -14.26 9.31 -7.72
CA ASN A 72 -15.05 8.17 -7.25
C ASN A 72 -14.40 6.87 -7.73
N THR A 73 -14.59 5.81 -6.95
CA THR A 73 -14.25 4.44 -7.37
C THR A 73 -15.51 3.76 -7.95
N PRO A 74 -15.39 2.57 -8.56
CA PRO A 74 -16.55 1.76 -8.90
C PRO A 74 -17.38 1.33 -7.69
N SER A 75 -16.78 1.35 -6.49
CA SER A 75 -17.43 0.99 -5.23
C SER A 75 -18.15 2.21 -4.62
N PRO A 76 -19.48 2.13 -4.42
CA PRO A 76 -20.24 3.24 -3.85
C PRO A 76 -19.69 3.71 -2.50
N GLY A 77 -19.54 5.02 -2.33
CA GLY A 77 -19.08 5.63 -1.08
C GLY A 77 -17.55 5.63 -0.88
N LEU A 78 -16.80 4.94 -1.73
CA LEU A 78 -15.33 4.96 -1.71
C LEU A 78 -14.76 5.91 -2.76
N TRP A 79 -13.69 6.58 -2.34
CA TRP A 79 -12.96 7.59 -3.10
C TRP A 79 -11.50 7.15 -3.24
N GLN A 80 -10.85 7.68 -4.26
CA GLN A 80 -9.42 7.51 -4.49
C GLN A 80 -8.79 8.85 -4.82
N ILE A 81 -7.51 8.98 -4.50
CA ILE A 81 -6.66 10.03 -5.04
C ILE A 81 -5.97 9.49 -6.28
N VAL A 82 -5.99 10.25 -7.36
CA VAL A 82 -5.31 9.92 -8.61
C VAL A 82 -4.15 10.87 -8.78
N VAL A 83 -2.94 10.32 -8.83
CA VAL A 83 -1.70 11.07 -9.10
C VAL A 83 -1.11 10.57 -10.41
N ASN A 84 -0.79 11.48 -11.33
CA ASN A 84 -0.20 11.14 -12.63
C ASN A 84 -1.00 10.09 -13.41
N GLY A 85 -2.33 10.12 -13.28
CA GLY A 85 -3.24 9.17 -13.92
C GLY A 85 -3.33 7.78 -13.25
N LYS A 86 -2.69 7.57 -12.11
CA LYS A 86 -2.75 6.31 -11.35
C LYS A 86 -3.39 6.50 -9.97
N PRO A 87 -4.21 5.55 -9.48
CA PRO A 87 -4.64 5.55 -8.10
C PRO A 87 -3.44 5.52 -7.15
N LEU A 88 -3.53 6.28 -6.06
CA LEU A 88 -2.50 6.39 -5.03
C LEU A 88 -2.91 5.54 -3.82
N ASP A 89 -2.09 4.58 -3.40
CA ASP A 89 -2.26 3.91 -2.11
C ASP A 89 -1.63 4.74 -0.99
N LEU A 90 -2.46 5.24 -0.08
CA LEU A 90 -1.99 6.08 1.03
C LEU A 90 -1.09 5.32 2.01
N ALA A 91 -1.22 4.00 2.11
CA ALA A 91 -0.44 3.16 3.01
C ALA A 91 1.04 3.07 2.59
N TYR A 92 1.31 3.26 1.30
CA TYR A 92 2.66 3.18 0.72
C TYR A 92 3.17 4.52 0.24
N THR A 93 2.48 5.61 0.56
CA THR A 93 2.87 6.95 0.14
C THR A 93 3.33 7.77 1.32
N TYR A 94 4.46 8.45 1.14
CA TYR A 94 5.06 9.34 2.12
C TYR A 94 5.25 10.75 1.54
N VAL A 95 5.07 11.75 2.41
CA VAL A 95 5.30 13.17 2.10
C VAL A 95 6.36 13.73 3.05
N ALA A 96 7.08 14.78 2.63
CA ALA A 96 8.02 15.46 3.52
C ALA A 96 7.31 15.95 4.79
N TYR A 97 7.94 15.76 5.96
CA TYR A 97 7.40 16.19 7.23
C TYR A 97 7.72 17.68 7.46
N GLN A 98 6.71 18.53 7.29
CA GLN A 98 6.88 19.99 7.38
C GLN A 98 8.00 20.48 6.44
N ASP A 99 8.87 21.38 6.91
CA ASP A 99 10.05 21.85 6.17
C ASP A 99 11.27 20.94 6.36
N ASN A 100 11.15 19.85 7.14
CA ASN A 100 12.25 18.91 7.37
C ASN A 100 12.32 17.89 6.23
N ARG A 101 13.22 18.13 5.28
CA ARG A 101 13.47 17.22 4.15
C ARG A 101 14.07 15.86 4.55
N GLN A 102 14.55 15.73 5.78
CA GLN A 102 15.17 14.49 6.27
C GLN A 102 14.17 13.49 6.83
N GLN A 103 12.92 13.91 7.03
CA GLN A 103 11.85 13.09 7.56
C GLN A 103 10.66 13.08 6.60
N ARG A 104 10.04 11.91 6.47
CA ARG A 104 8.85 11.72 5.64
C ARG A 104 7.78 11.04 6.46
N VAL A 105 6.55 11.49 6.38
CA VAL A 105 5.42 10.93 7.14
C VAL A 105 4.47 10.20 6.19
N ASN A 106 3.97 9.07 6.65
CA ASN A 106 3.05 8.24 5.87
C ASN A 106 1.69 8.95 5.69
N LEU A 107 1.14 8.89 4.47
CA LEU A 107 -0.07 9.60 4.12
C LEU A 107 -1.32 8.96 4.73
N ALA A 108 -1.35 7.63 4.94
CA ALA A 108 -2.43 6.97 5.65
C ALA A 108 -2.56 7.45 7.10
N LEU A 109 -1.43 7.74 7.78
CA LEU A 109 -1.44 8.33 9.12
C LEU A 109 -2.05 9.73 9.12
N LEU A 110 -1.71 10.56 8.13
CA LEU A 110 -2.21 11.93 8.03
C LEU A 110 -3.70 12.01 7.66
N SER A 111 -4.28 10.92 7.20
CA SER A 111 -5.65 10.84 6.72
C SER A 111 -6.53 9.89 7.52
N ASP A 112 -6.06 9.39 8.68
CA ASP A 112 -6.76 8.39 9.50
C ASP A 112 -7.21 7.15 8.71
N CYS A 113 -6.41 6.69 7.75
CA CYS A 113 -6.68 5.44 7.04
C CYS A 113 -6.15 4.24 7.88
N PRO A 114 -6.96 3.19 8.12
CA PRO A 114 -6.60 2.08 8.99
C PRO A 114 -5.68 1.06 8.28
N ALA A 115 -4.49 1.50 7.86
CA ALA A 115 -3.45 0.61 7.37
C ALA A 115 -2.55 0.13 8.51
N SER A 116 -1.79 -0.95 8.25
CA SER A 116 -0.83 -1.51 9.20
C SER A 116 0.39 -2.10 8.50
N GLY A 117 1.45 -2.39 9.27
CA GLY A 117 2.66 -3.01 8.73
C GLY A 117 3.52 -2.09 7.87
N PHE A 118 3.42 -0.77 8.10
CA PHE A 118 4.29 0.25 7.53
C PHE A 118 4.92 1.07 8.66
N THR A 119 6.05 1.71 8.38
CA THR A 119 6.76 2.62 9.27
C THR A 119 6.11 4.01 9.19
N PRO A 120 5.58 4.58 10.29
CA PRO A 120 4.85 5.86 10.21
C PRO A 120 5.70 7.07 9.78
N ILE A 121 6.99 7.07 10.10
CA ILE A 121 7.95 8.13 9.78
C ILE A 121 9.23 7.50 9.23
N LEU A 122 9.59 7.82 7.98
CA LEU A 122 10.85 7.42 7.36
C LEU A 122 11.92 8.48 7.56
N SER A 123 13.17 8.01 7.73
CA SER A 123 14.36 8.83 7.55
C SER A 123 14.73 8.94 6.07
N GLU A 124 15.52 9.95 5.67
CA GLU A 124 15.87 10.20 4.26
C GLU A 124 16.51 9.00 3.54
N GLN A 125 17.20 8.13 4.29
CA GLN A 125 17.93 6.97 3.78
C GLN A 125 17.04 5.76 3.45
N GLN A 126 15.75 5.84 3.77
CA GLN A 126 14.75 4.78 3.56
C GLN A 126 13.79 5.11 2.42
#